data_AF-A0A142XZT3-F1
#
_entry.id   AF-A0A142XZT3-F1
#
_cell.length_a   1.000
_cell.length_b   1.000
_cell.length_c   1.000
_cell.angle_alpha   90.00
_cell.angle_beta   90.00
_cell.angle_gamma   90.00
#
_symmetry.space_group_name_H-M   'P 1'
#
loop_
_entity.id
_entity.type
_entity.pdbx_description
1 polymer ?
#
loop_
_entity_poly.entity_id
_entity_poly.type
_entity_poly.pdbx_seq_one_letter_code
_entity_poly.pdbx_strand_id
1 'polypeptide(L)'
;MSSATVRRRLQLVALLAAGLAFPSLAQAQSNSEGSTKTSVSSRNSTRPSRTTAPATIRKASAEKVTRDNLAEPVRVVARPASSQRSAASSRPAPSPSNAVEQAACKNCQAHGGSHSAHPIEMVHEEPVLDEHSTLYEPEAYRFQPEACDSCGPGNVVHPLGVLGSMLRFSQFRVEAATFWADGQNLPALVTTRRPANDPATDGLIGRSDTIPLFGGREVLDDSTQGIRGEIGLFFDPCRTRGFMIRLFDASSNSETYNSASTGEPVVMRPFFSTADNAQSTIAIQYPGSTSGSIAANITSDVYGGDVLYRKTIHQDHAGRFEFLAGYQMMRLEESLSLVSSSTALTNTPAPTGTISILEDHFATSNRYHGAAFGFNTHLREGCWSLGAMAKLGLGNVDREVSIRGASQITVPGNPPSTSSSTNGLLARNTNEGIYETNTFVVSPEVAVNLGYRITRGLEATVGYSFLTLPKAARVGDQLDPQLASNLGNPPSGAATPRFNLVESNYSLHSLSYGLQYRY
;
A
#
# COMPACT_ATOMS: atom_id res chain seq x y z
N MET A 1 -22.11 2.73 33.83
CA MET A 1 -21.34 1.51 33.45
C MET A 1 -19.86 1.90 33.35
N SER A 2 -18.97 1.14 33.99
CA SER A 2 -17.61 1.54 34.36
C SER A 2 -16.64 1.66 33.15
N SER A 3 -15.76 2.68 33.23
CA SER A 3 -14.60 3.01 32.36
C SER A 3 -13.74 1.80 31.93
N ALA A 4 -13.74 0.72 32.71
CA ALA A 4 -13.10 -0.54 32.36
C ALA A 4 -13.66 -1.21 31.10
N THR A 5 -14.94 -1.00 30.79
CA THR A 5 -15.62 -1.61 29.63
C THR A 5 -15.24 -0.90 28.32
N VAL A 6 -15.01 0.41 28.38
CA VAL A 6 -14.56 1.22 27.24
C VAL A 6 -13.08 0.94 26.93
N ARG A 7 -12.22 0.83 27.96
CA ARG A 7 -10.82 0.41 27.77
C ARG A 7 -10.71 -1.00 27.18
N ARG A 8 -11.54 -1.96 27.61
CA ARG A 8 -11.56 -3.30 27.03
C ARG A 8 -12.04 -3.31 25.58
N ARG A 9 -12.99 -2.45 25.20
CA ARG A 9 -13.45 -2.32 23.80
C ARG A 9 -12.44 -1.61 22.90
N LEU A 10 -11.75 -0.56 23.39
CA LEU A 10 -10.63 0.06 22.67
C LEU A 10 -9.46 -0.91 22.48
N GLN A 11 -9.13 -1.72 23.50
CA GLN A 11 -8.10 -2.75 23.38
C GLN A 11 -8.52 -3.86 22.39
N LEU A 12 -9.79 -4.23 22.33
CA LEU A 12 -10.29 -5.22 21.37
C LEU A 12 -10.26 -4.71 19.92
N VAL A 13 -10.61 -3.43 19.70
CA VAL A 13 -10.56 -2.78 18.38
C VAL A 13 -9.10 -2.56 17.94
N ALA A 14 -8.20 -2.19 18.85
CA ALA A 14 -6.77 -2.11 18.57
C ALA A 14 -6.14 -3.48 18.29
N LEU A 15 -6.59 -4.55 18.95
CA LEU A 15 -6.16 -5.94 18.68
C LEU A 15 -6.71 -6.48 17.34
N LEU A 16 -7.92 -6.07 16.93
CA LEU A 16 -8.48 -6.40 15.62
C LEU A 16 -7.77 -5.62 14.49
N ALA A 17 -7.34 -4.39 14.74
CA ALA A 17 -6.53 -3.60 13.79
C ALA A 17 -5.07 -4.10 13.71
N ALA A 18 -4.49 -4.56 14.82
CA ALA A 18 -3.15 -5.15 14.84
C ALA A 18 -3.11 -6.60 14.29
N GLY A 19 -4.23 -7.33 14.36
CA GLY A 19 -4.35 -8.70 13.83
C GLY A 19 -4.36 -8.80 12.29
N LEU A 20 -4.39 -7.66 11.58
CA LEU A 20 -4.23 -7.58 10.12
C LEU A 20 -2.81 -7.16 9.69
N ALA A 21 -1.88 -6.97 10.62
CA ALA A 21 -0.47 -6.84 10.31
C ALA A 21 0.12 -8.24 10.08
N PHE A 22 0.26 -8.64 8.82
CA PHE A 22 1.10 -9.78 8.45
C PHE A 22 2.55 -9.50 8.88
N PRO A 23 3.28 -10.49 9.43
CA PRO A 23 4.68 -10.30 9.75
C PRO A 23 5.46 -10.10 8.45
N SER A 24 6.20 -9.00 8.38
CA SER A 24 7.28 -8.81 7.44
C SER A 24 8.22 -10.00 7.50
N LEU A 25 8.45 -10.65 6.35
CA LEU A 25 9.49 -11.67 6.21
C LEU A 25 10.85 -10.96 6.25
N ALA A 26 11.41 -10.79 7.44
CA ALA A 26 12.83 -10.53 7.62
C ALA A 26 13.58 -11.84 7.40
N GLN A 27 14.26 -11.98 6.26
CA GLN A 27 15.27 -13.02 6.05
C GLN A 27 16.48 -12.72 6.95
N ALA A 28 16.55 -13.41 8.09
CA ALA A 28 17.75 -13.45 8.91
C ALA A 28 18.80 -14.35 8.24
N GLN A 29 19.90 -13.74 7.81
CA GLN A 29 21.14 -14.44 7.49
C GLN A 29 21.62 -15.23 8.72
N SER A 30 21.73 -16.54 8.56
CA SER A 30 22.45 -17.42 9.49
C SER A 30 23.83 -17.69 8.92
N ASN A 31 24.82 -16.93 9.41
CA ASN A 31 26.21 -17.36 9.42
C ASN A 31 26.36 -18.40 10.53
N SER A 32 26.77 -19.61 10.18
CA SER A 32 27.39 -20.53 11.14
C SER A 32 28.79 -20.89 10.66
N GLU A 33 29.77 -20.28 11.30
CA GLU A 33 31.14 -20.77 11.33
C GLU A 33 31.15 -22.17 11.96
N GLY A 34 31.77 -23.12 11.27
CA GLY A 34 32.02 -24.47 11.76
C GLY A 34 33.38 -24.93 11.24
N SER A 35 34.44 -24.52 11.93
CA SER A 35 35.81 -24.98 11.70
C SER A 35 36.01 -26.34 12.35
N THR A 36 36.32 -27.38 11.56
CA THR A 36 37.25 -28.44 12.00
C THR A 36 37.93 -29.11 10.81
N LYS A 37 39.26 -29.18 10.91
CA LYS A 37 40.24 -29.72 9.95
C LYS A 37 40.13 -31.25 9.82
N THR A 38 40.47 -31.81 8.66
CA THR A 38 41.75 -32.53 8.36
C THR A 38 41.57 -33.65 7.30
N SER A 39 42.17 -33.43 6.13
CA SER A 39 43.01 -34.34 5.32
C SER A 39 42.45 -35.55 4.50
N VAL A 40 42.94 -35.58 3.24
CA VAL A 40 43.50 -36.72 2.46
C VAL A 40 42.76 -37.17 1.17
N SER A 41 43.50 -36.99 0.07
CA SER A 41 43.66 -37.81 -1.15
C SER A 41 42.67 -37.77 -2.32
N SER A 42 43.22 -37.20 -3.40
CA SER A 42 43.10 -37.55 -4.82
C SER A 42 42.67 -38.97 -5.22
N ARG A 43 41.86 -39.12 -6.27
CA ARG A 43 42.28 -39.51 -7.66
C ARG A 43 41.08 -39.80 -8.58
N ASN A 44 41.30 -39.48 -9.85
CA ASN A 44 40.59 -39.87 -11.09
C ASN A 44 39.89 -41.24 -11.08
N SER A 45 38.76 -41.35 -11.78
CA SER A 45 38.68 -41.94 -13.14
C SER A 45 37.29 -42.54 -13.48
N THR A 46 36.89 -42.32 -14.74
CA THR A 46 36.07 -43.18 -15.64
C THR A 46 34.57 -43.49 -15.41
N ARG A 47 33.77 -43.00 -16.37
CA ARG A 47 32.53 -43.58 -16.98
C ARG A 47 32.79 -45.03 -17.50
N PRO A 48 31.80 -45.89 -17.89
CA PRO A 48 30.46 -45.55 -18.43
C PRO A 48 29.24 -46.49 -18.12
N SER A 49 28.04 -45.99 -18.46
CA SER A 49 26.84 -46.66 -19.04
C SER A 49 26.32 -48.01 -18.47
N ARG A 50 25.00 -48.15 -18.21
CA ARG A 50 23.90 -48.51 -19.16
C ARG A 50 22.61 -49.04 -18.45
N THR A 51 21.46 -48.56 -18.92
CA THR A 51 20.15 -49.25 -19.13
C THR A 51 19.17 -49.66 -17.99
N THR A 52 17.88 -49.35 -18.30
CA THR A 52 16.60 -50.07 -18.05
C THR A 52 15.89 -50.03 -16.69
N ALA A 53 14.93 -49.10 -16.57
CA ALA A 53 13.44 -49.25 -16.47
C ALA A 53 12.79 -50.33 -15.52
N PRO A 54 11.45 -50.32 -15.31
CA PRO A 54 10.78 -49.78 -14.13
C PRO A 54 10.09 -50.87 -13.26
N ALA A 55 9.76 -50.55 -12.00
CA ALA A 55 8.93 -51.42 -11.16
C ALA A 55 7.77 -50.64 -10.52
N THR A 56 6.58 -51.18 -10.73
CA THR A 56 5.27 -50.67 -10.33
C THR A 56 4.76 -51.45 -9.10
N ILE A 57 3.82 -50.84 -8.36
CA ILE A 57 2.81 -51.46 -7.45
C ILE A 57 3.29 -51.78 -6.02
N ARG A 58 2.74 -51.11 -4.98
CA ARG A 58 1.49 -51.51 -4.26
C ARG A 58 1.09 -50.52 -3.14
N LYS A 59 -0.23 -50.29 -3.03
CA LYS A 59 -0.94 -49.59 -1.95
C LYS A 59 -1.04 -50.47 -0.68
N ALA A 60 -1.05 -49.84 0.49
CA ALA A 60 -1.72 -50.29 1.73
C ALA A 60 -2.07 -49.01 2.52
N SER A 61 -3.33 -48.57 2.57
CA SER A 61 -4.45 -48.99 3.44
C SER A 61 -4.25 -48.68 4.92
N ALA A 62 -5.20 -47.91 5.43
CA ALA A 62 -5.33 -47.37 6.78
C ALA A 62 -5.72 -48.43 7.81
N GLU A 63 -5.28 -48.23 9.06
CA GLU A 63 -5.84 -48.92 10.22
C GLU A 63 -5.99 -47.95 11.41
N LYS A 64 -7.07 -48.20 12.15
CA LYS A 64 -7.76 -47.36 13.12
C LYS A 64 -7.48 -47.96 14.50
N VAL A 65 -7.14 -47.15 15.51
CA VAL A 65 -7.00 -47.64 16.90
C VAL A 65 -7.89 -46.83 17.84
N THR A 66 -8.73 -47.57 18.56
CA THR A 66 -9.78 -47.19 19.50
C THR A 66 -9.24 -46.99 20.93
N ARG A 67 -10.00 -46.23 21.74
CA ARG A 67 -9.85 -46.04 23.19
C ARG A 67 -10.38 -47.24 23.98
N ASP A 68 -9.79 -47.53 25.16
CA ASP A 68 -10.55 -47.79 26.42
C ASP A 68 -9.71 -47.81 27.73
N ASN A 69 -10.27 -47.07 28.70
CA ASN A 69 -10.31 -46.99 30.19
C ASN A 69 -9.57 -47.92 31.21
N LEU A 70 -9.24 -47.30 32.37
CA LEU A 70 -9.43 -47.68 33.82
C LEU A 70 -8.34 -47.02 34.71
N ALA A 71 -8.46 -46.57 35.98
CA ALA A 71 -9.47 -45.99 36.87
C ALA A 71 -8.72 -45.52 38.18
N GLU A 72 -9.29 -44.52 38.87
CA GLU A 72 -9.12 -43.85 40.20
C GLU A 72 -8.40 -44.53 41.42
N PRO A 73 -8.14 -43.87 42.61
CA PRO A 73 -9.02 -42.91 43.33
C PRO A 73 -8.42 -41.74 44.21
N VAL A 74 -9.39 -40.98 44.74
CA VAL A 74 -9.49 -39.77 45.59
C VAL A 74 -8.90 -39.83 47.02
N ARG A 75 -8.54 -38.67 47.60
CA ARG A 75 -8.62 -38.41 49.07
C ARG A 75 -8.84 -36.94 49.45
N VAL A 76 -9.85 -36.69 50.30
CA VAL A 76 -10.22 -35.43 50.99
C VAL A 76 -10.17 -35.68 52.50
N VAL A 77 -9.67 -34.74 53.33
CA VAL A 77 -9.97 -34.67 54.78
C VAL A 77 -9.94 -33.21 55.29
N ALA A 78 -10.82 -32.90 56.24
CA ALA A 78 -11.25 -31.61 56.78
C ALA A 78 -10.56 -31.11 58.08
N ARG A 79 -10.98 -29.90 58.50
CA ARG A 79 -10.62 -29.03 59.67
C ARG A 79 -10.67 -29.66 61.07
N PRO A 80 -10.16 -28.94 62.10
CA PRO A 80 -11.08 -28.41 63.13
C PRO A 80 -10.82 -26.97 63.59
N ALA A 81 -11.76 -26.44 64.40
CA ALA A 81 -11.83 -25.08 64.94
C ALA A 81 -11.53 -25.04 66.46
N SER A 82 -11.08 -23.90 67.00
CA SER A 82 -11.27 -23.52 68.41
C SER A 82 -11.18 -22.00 68.64
N SER A 83 -12.01 -21.55 69.58
CA SER A 83 -12.39 -20.20 70.00
C SER A 83 -11.39 -19.43 70.88
N GLN A 84 -11.44 -18.09 70.89
CA GLN A 84 -11.44 -17.26 72.12
C GLN A 84 -11.92 -15.80 71.85
N ARG A 85 -12.34 -15.12 72.92
CA ARG A 85 -13.37 -14.05 73.05
C ARG A 85 -12.74 -12.68 73.41
N SER A 86 -13.37 -11.56 72.97
CA SER A 86 -13.51 -10.22 73.63
C SER A 86 -12.24 -9.37 73.91
N ALA A 87 -12.15 -8.02 73.82
CA ALA A 87 -13.09 -6.89 73.70
C ALA A 87 -12.37 -5.58 73.25
N ALA A 88 -13.18 -4.54 72.96
CA ALA A 88 -12.95 -3.08 73.11
C ALA A 88 -12.55 -2.18 71.90
N SER A 89 -13.56 -1.45 71.41
CA SER A 89 -13.65 0.01 71.15
C SER A 89 -12.53 0.78 70.43
N SER A 90 -12.81 1.29 69.23
CA SER A 90 -13.04 2.73 68.96
C SER A 90 -13.12 3.01 67.44
N ARG A 91 -13.99 3.96 67.07
CA ARG A 91 -14.29 4.38 65.69
C ARG A 91 -13.64 5.74 65.43
N PRO A 92 -13.04 5.99 64.25
CA PRO A 92 -13.00 7.34 63.69
C PRO A 92 -13.74 7.45 62.35
N ALA A 93 -14.21 8.66 62.06
CA ALA A 93 -15.10 9.08 60.98
C ALA A 93 -14.52 8.97 59.55
N PRO A 94 -15.36 8.93 58.49
CA PRO A 94 -14.91 8.90 57.11
C PRO A 94 -14.44 10.29 56.61
N SER A 95 -13.27 10.31 55.97
CA SER A 95 -12.68 11.43 55.22
C SER A 95 -13.35 11.59 53.84
N PRO A 96 -13.50 12.82 53.30
CA PRO A 96 -14.34 13.08 52.14
C PRO A 96 -13.79 12.56 50.81
N SER A 97 -14.71 12.21 49.92
CA SER A 97 -14.50 11.76 48.55
C SER A 97 -13.78 12.83 47.71
N ASN A 98 -12.63 12.45 47.13
CA ASN A 98 -11.98 13.23 46.09
C ASN A 98 -12.89 13.26 44.85
N ALA A 99 -13.31 14.48 44.47
CA ALA A 99 -13.98 14.75 43.21
C ALA A 99 -13.03 14.40 42.05
N VAL A 100 -13.52 13.62 41.09
CA VAL A 100 -12.84 13.41 39.81
C VAL A 100 -12.99 14.69 39.00
N GLU A 101 -11.91 15.44 38.88
CA GLU A 101 -11.81 16.63 38.05
C GLU A 101 -11.94 16.23 36.57
N GLN A 102 -13.07 16.57 35.95
CA GLN A 102 -13.23 16.50 34.51
C GLN A 102 -12.34 17.59 33.88
N ALA A 103 -11.46 17.20 32.96
CA ALA A 103 -10.67 18.14 32.17
C ALA A 103 -11.59 18.99 31.27
N ALA A 104 -12.05 20.13 31.80
CA ALA A 104 -12.83 21.11 31.07
C ALA A 104 -11.90 21.99 30.23
N CYS A 105 -12.12 22.01 28.92
CA CYS A 105 -11.40 22.86 27.98
C CYS A 105 -11.79 24.34 28.18
N LYS A 106 -10.89 25.16 28.72
CA LYS A 106 -11.10 26.60 29.02
C LYS A 106 -11.42 27.49 27.81
N ASN A 107 -11.21 27.04 26.56
CA ASN A 107 -11.50 27.84 25.36
C ASN A 107 -12.89 27.63 24.74
N CYS A 108 -13.84 27.00 25.44
CA CYS A 108 -15.21 26.83 24.92
C CYS A 108 -16.21 27.92 25.35
N GLN A 109 -15.82 28.87 26.21
CA GLN A 109 -16.66 29.98 26.64
C GLN A 109 -16.16 31.32 26.06
N ALA A 110 -16.59 31.66 24.85
CA ALA A 110 -16.68 33.04 24.41
C ALA A 110 -17.83 33.15 23.40
N HIS A 111 -18.72 34.10 23.65
CA HIS A 111 -19.93 34.49 22.90
C HIS A 111 -21.23 33.71 23.22
N GLY A 112 -21.82 34.03 24.37
CA GLY A 112 -23.27 34.02 24.57
C GLY A 112 -23.75 35.46 24.73
N GLY A 113 -24.43 35.99 23.71
CA GLY A 113 -25.03 37.32 23.73
C GLY A 113 -26.32 37.35 24.55
N SER A 114 -26.53 38.48 25.21
CA SER A 114 -27.65 38.90 26.05
C SER A 114 -29.05 38.62 25.47
N HIS A 115 -29.91 37.93 26.24
CA HIS A 115 -31.36 38.16 26.21
C HIS A 115 -31.89 38.32 27.65
N SER A 116 -32.67 39.38 27.83
CA SER A 116 -33.20 39.95 29.05
C SER A 116 -34.23 39.07 29.76
N ALA A 117 -34.10 38.95 31.08
CA ALA A 117 -35.06 38.31 31.98
C ALA A 117 -36.27 39.22 32.24
N HIS A 118 -37.48 38.68 32.14
CA HIS A 118 -38.69 39.26 32.74
C HIS A 118 -39.02 38.49 34.04
N PRO A 119 -39.40 39.18 35.13
CA PRO A 119 -39.75 38.52 36.39
C PRO A 119 -41.19 38.00 36.36
N ILE A 120 -41.44 36.83 36.94
CA ILE A 120 -42.78 36.30 37.23
C ILE A 120 -43.03 36.47 38.73
N GLU A 121 -44.15 37.11 39.02
CA GLU A 121 -44.71 37.44 40.34
C GLU A 121 -45.33 36.18 40.99
N MET A 122 -44.99 35.89 42.25
CA MET A 122 -45.59 34.80 43.03
C MET A 122 -46.73 35.36 43.89
N VAL A 123 -47.96 34.88 43.64
CA VAL A 123 -49.12 35.11 44.49
C VAL A 123 -49.10 34.12 45.65
N HIS A 124 -49.16 34.64 46.87
CA HIS A 124 -49.35 33.86 48.10
C HIS A 124 -50.83 33.52 48.28
N GLU A 125 -51.14 32.25 48.50
CA GLU A 125 -52.44 31.80 49.02
C GLU A 125 -52.19 30.94 50.27
N GLU A 126 -52.89 31.25 51.36
CA GLU A 126 -52.72 30.65 52.70
C GLU A 126 -53.31 29.23 52.79
N PRO A 127 -52.78 28.34 53.65
CA PRO A 127 -53.29 26.98 53.78
C PRO A 127 -54.43 26.89 54.82
N VAL A 128 -55.52 26.23 54.43
CA VAL A 128 -56.53 25.70 55.37
C VAL A 128 -56.07 24.30 55.83
N LEU A 129 -55.95 24.14 57.15
CA LEU A 129 -55.66 22.89 57.84
C LEU A 129 -56.92 22.03 57.92
N ASP A 130 -56.80 20.73 57.63
CA ASP A 130 -57.62 19.70 58.28
C ASP A 130 -56.80 18.42 58.51
N GLU A 131 -57.00 17.84 59.69
CA GLU A 131 -56.28 16.72 60.29
C GLU A 131 -56.48 15.39 59.53
N HIS A 132 -55.38 14.71 59.17
CA HIS A 132 -55.15 13.29 59.52
C HIS A 132 -53.76 12.85 59.03
N SER A 133 -52.88 12.56 59.99
CA SER A 133 -51.52 12.07 59.79
C SER A 133 -51.47 10.57 59.46
N THR A 134 -50.81 10.17 58.38
CA THR A 134 -49.92 8.97 58.35
C THR A 134 -48.79 9.15 57.33
N LEU A 135 -47.59 8.73 57.73
CA LEU A 135 -46.31 8.84 57.01
C LEU A 135 -46.24 7.91 55.79
N TYR A 136 -45.71 8.40 54.66
CA TYR A 136 -45.13 7.58 53.59
C TYR A 136 -43.87 8.26 53.02
N GLU A 137 -42.79 7.50 52.90
CA GLU A 137 -41.48 7.93 52.36
C GLU A 137 -41.59 8.44 50.91
N PRO A 138 -40.79 9.44 50.49
CA PRO A 138 -40.79 9.90 49.11
C PRO A 138 -40.04 8.90 48.21
N GLU A 139 -40.76 8.41 47.20
CA GLU A 139 -40.24 7.53 46.16
C GLU A 139 -39.08 8.17 45.37
N ALA A 140 -38.08 7.33 45.11
CA ALA A 140 -36.94 7.64 44.28
C ALA A 140 -37.34 7.99 42.83
N TYR A 141 -36.90 9.15 42.36
CA TYR A 141 -36.90 9.51 40.94
C TYR A 141 -36.05 8.50 40.14
N ARG A 142 -36.70 7.48 39.57
CA ARG A 142 -36.11 6.65 38.50
C ARG A 142 -36.18 7.45 37.20
N PHE A 143 -35.03 7.94 36.74
CA PHE A 143 -34.85 8.37 35.36
C PHE A 143 -35.08 7.16 34.44
N GLN A 144 -36.19 7.16 33.70
CA GLN A 144 -36.35 6.29 32.54
C GLN A 144 -35.44 6.80 31.41
N PRO A 145 -34.82 5.90 30.61
CA PRO A 145 -34.06 6.32 29.44
C PRO A 145 -35.06 6.71 28.34
N GLU A 146 -35.23 8.00 28.10
CA GLU A 146 -35.90 8.46 26.89
C GLU A 146 -35.12 7.98 25.67
N ALA A 147 -35.81 7.21 24.85
CA ALA A 147 -35.35 6.74 23.56
C ALA A 147 -34.92 7.93 22.69
N CYS A 148 -33.70 7.88 22.15
CA CYS A 148 -33.29 8.73 21.04
C CYS A 148 -34.02 8.28 19.76
N ASP A 149 -35.34 8.49 19.67
CA ASP A 149 -36.17 8.03 18.54
C ASP A 149 -36.92 9.17 17.81
N SER A 150 -36.46 10.43 17.95
CA SER A 150 -36.96 11.50 17.10
C SER A 150 -35.82 12.33 16.48
N CYS A 151 -35.35 11.90 15.31
CA CYS A 151 -34.73 12.84 14.39
C CYS A 151 -35.85 13.81 13.93
N GLY A 152 -35.96 14.96 14.59
CA GLY A 152 -37.01 15.94 14.29
C GLY A 152 -36.99 16.44 12.84
N PRO A 153 -38.14 16.87 12.27
CA PRO A 153 -38.24 17.32 10.90
C PRO A 153 -37.67 18.74 10.77
N GLY A 154 -36.37 18.85 10.49
CA GLY A 154 -35.72 20.11 10.15
C GLY A 154 -35.91 20.47 8.67
N ASN A 155 -37.14 20.81 8.27
CA ASN A 155 -37.44 21.42 6.98
C ASN A 155 -36.96 22.89 6.99
N VAL A 156 -35.72 23.13 6.58
CA VAL A 156 -35.29 24.46 6.12
C VAL A 156 -35.30 24.40 4.59
N VAL A 157 -36.30 25.04 4.00
CA VAL A 157 -36.45 25.18 2.54
C VAL A 157 -35.36 26.14 2.06
N HIS A 158 -34.29 25.62 1.49
CA HIS A 158 -33.33 26.40 0.71
C HIS A 158 -33.84 26.57 -0.73
N PRO A 159 -33.53 27.68 -1.42
CA PRO A 159 -34.06 28.02 -2.75
C PRO A 159 -33.53 27.13 -3.91
N LEU A 160 -32.89 25.99 -3.60
CA LEU A 160 -32.57 24.92 -4.53
C LEU A 160 -33.42 23.68 -4.13
N GLY A 161 -34.63 23.62 -4.68
CA GLY A 161 -35.69 22.70 -4.28
C GLY A 161 -35.32 21.21 -4.28
N VAL A 162 -35.96 20.47 -3.36
CA VAL A 162 -36.03 18.99 -3.16
C VAL A 162 -34.69 18.23 -3.06
N LEU A 163 -33.69 18.52 -3.89
CA LEU A 163 -32.32 18.02 -3.79
C LEU A 163 -31.49 18.75 -2.70
N GLY A 164 -31.75 20.05 -2.47
CA GLY A 164 -31.01 20.86 -1.51
C GLY A 164 -31.37 20.63 -0.03
N SER A 165 -32.51 20.03 0.28
CA SER A 165 -32.92 19.71 1.66
C SER A 165 -32.51 18.30 2.11
N MET A 166 -32.20 17.42 1.15
CA MET A 166 -31.77 16.05 1.42
C MET A 166 -30.25 15.98 1.56
N LEU A 167 -29.48 16.57 0.63
CA LEU A 167 -28.03 16.51 0.63
C LEU A 167 -27.42 17.52 1.63
N ARG A 168 -27.00 17.01 2.78
CA ARG A 168 -26.30 17.78 3.82
C ARG A 168 -24.81 17.50 3.75
N PHE A 169 -24.01 18.56 3.62
CA PHE A 169 -22.56 18.44 3.69
C PHE A 169 -22.16 17.88 5.06
N SER A 170 -21.26 16.89 5.08
CA SER A 170 -20.80 16.28 6.33
C SER A 170 -19.36 16.62 6.64
N GLN A 171 -18.48 16.47 5.67
CA GLN A 171 -17.06 16.74 5.82
C GLN A 171 -16.39 16.96 4.48
N PHE A 172 -15.35 17.79 4.53
CA PHE A 172 -14.39 18.03 3.47
C PHE A 172 -13.02 17.77 4.07
N ARG A 173 -12.17 16.99 3.40
CA ARG A 173 -10.78 16.80 3.81
C ARG A 173 -9.87 16.97 2.60
N VAL A 174 -8.82 17.77 2.77
CA VAL A 174 -7.76 17.96 1.79
C VAL A 174 -6.44 17.77 2.51
N GLU A 175 -5.60 16.90 1.95
CA GLU A 175 -4.35 16.49 2.57
C GLU A 175 -3.25 16.48 1.51
N ALA A 176 -2.10 17.05 1.87
CA ALA A 176 -0.86 16.69 1.21
C ALA A 176 -0.42 15.34 1.76
N ALA A 177 0.17 14.50 0.92
CA ALA A 177 0.60 13.18 1.33
C ALA A 177 1.95 12.82 0.72
N THR A 178 2.82 12.25 1.54
CA THR A 178 4.01 11.56 1.06
C THR A 178 3.64 10.11 0.81
N PHE A 179 3.90 9.62 -0.39
CA PHE A 179 3.63 8.25 -0.82
C PHE A 179 4.94 7.47 -0.93
N TRP A 180 4.87 6.19 -0.60
CA TRP A 180 5.92 5.20 -0.82
C TRP A 180 5.29 4.02 -1.55
N ALA A 181 5.75 3.79 -2.78
CA ALA A 181 5.37 2.63 -3.57
C ALA A 181 6.39 1.51 -3.35
N ASP A 182 5.97 0.26 -3.55
CA ASP A 182 6.91 -0.84 -3.68
C ASP A 182 7.79 -0.61 -4.93
N GLY A 183 9.11 -0.59 -4.75
CA GLY A 183 10.06 -0.52 -5.86
C GLY A 183 10.01 -1.78 -6.71
N GLN A 184 10.68 -1.78 -7.85
CA GLN A 184 10.85 -2.95 -8.72
C GLN A 184 12.31 -3.20 -9.04
N ASN A 185 12.67 -4.48 -9.16
CA ASN A 185 14.01 -4.86 -9.56
C ASN A 185 14.15 -4.71 -11.08
N LEU A 186 15.10 -3.88 -11.51
CA LEU A 186 15.52 -3.85 -12.91
C LEU A 186 16.82 -4.62 -13.08
N PRO A 187 16.97 -5.44 -14.15
CA PRO A 187 18.29 -5.92 -14.56
C PRO A 187 19.23 -4.74 -14.86
N ALA A 188 20.55 -4.97 -14.87
CA ALA A 188 21.51 -3.92 -15.18
C ALA A 188 21.40 -3.51 -16.66
N LEU A 189 20.67 -2.44 -16.95
CA LEU A 189 20.39 -1.97 -18.31
C LEU A 189 21.52 -1.10 -18.87
N VAL A 190 22.26 -0.43 -17.98
CA VAL A 190 23.43 0.38 -18.33
C VAL A 190 24.54 0.06 -17.34
N THR A 191 25.75 -0.14 -17.85
CA THR A 191 26.91 -0.55 -17.06
C THR A 191 28.15 0.24 -17.43
N THR A 192 29.11 0.24 -16.51
CA THR A 192 30.44 0.79 -16.70
C THR A 192 31.51 -0.15 -16.15
N ARG A 193 32.76 0.15 -16.47
CA ARG A 193 33.95 -0.40 -15.84
C ARG A 193 34.93 0.73 -15.58
N ARG A 194 35.58 0.71 -14.41
CA ARG A 194 36.68 1.63 -14.12
C ARG A 194 37.90 0.88 -13.56
N PRO A 195 39.10 0.98 -14.16
CA PRO A 195 39.39 1.64 -15.44
C PRO A 195 38.90 0.84 -16.65
N ALA A 196 38.63 1.52 -17.76
CA ALA A 196 38.42 0.88 -19.06
C ALA A 196 39.63 0.02 -19.45
N ASN A 197 39.39 -1.12 -20.10
CA ASN A 197 40.41 -2.07 -20.50
C ASN A 197 40.17 -2.59 -21.92
N ASP A 198 39.00 -3.17 -22.17
CA ASP A 198 38.67 -3.79 -23.46
C ASP A 198 37.19 -3.59 -23.83
N PRO A 199 36.87 -2.88 -24.93
CA PRO A 199 35.49 -2.60 -25.34
C PRO A 199 34.70 -3.87 -25.68
N ALA A 200 35.35 -5.01 -25.94
CA ALA A 200 34.67 -6.27 -26.22
C ALA A 200 34.21 -7.00 -24.96
N THR A 201 34.79 -6.70 -23.79
CA THR A 201 34.52 -7.45 -22.54
C THR A 201 34.13 -6.59 -21.34
N ASP A 202 34.25 -5.27 -21.45
CA ASP A 202 33.85 -4.33 -20.42
C ASP A 202 32.32 -4.14 -20.38
N GLY A 203 31.75 -3.99 -19.18
CA GLY A 203 30.30 -3.84 -19.01
C GLY A 203 29.50 -5.15 -19.08
N LEU A 204 30.16 -6.30 -19.25
CA LEU A 204 29.48 -7.60 -19.26
C LEU A 204 28.90 -7.95 -17.88
N ILE A 205 27.62 -8.30 -17.84
CA ILE A 205 26.95 -8.75 -16.61
C ILE A 205 27.64 -10.02 -16.08
N GLY A 206 27.82 -10.09 -14.76
CA GLY A 206 28.42 -11.23 -14.06
C GLY A 206 29.93 -11.12 -13.82
N ARG A 207 30.59 -10.08 -14.36
CA ARG A 207 31.99 -9.79 -14.01
C ARG A 207 32.10 -8.94 -12.76
N SER A 208 33.11 -9.19 -11.93
CA SER A 208 33.36 -8.44 -10.69
C SER A 208 33.81 -6.99 -10.91
N ASP A 209 34.29 -6.68 -12.10
CA ASP A 209 34.77 -5.36 -12.52
C ASP A 209 33.69 -4.53 -13.24
N THR A 210 32.48 -5.06 -13.38
CA THR A 210 31.34 -4.38 -13.99
C THR A 210 30.44 -3.75 -12.93
N ILE A 211 30.16 -2.46 -13.09
CA ILE A 211 29.36 -1.66 -12.16
C ILE A 211 28.08 -1.23 -12.89
N PRO A 212 26.88 -1.49 -12.35
CA PRO A 212 25.64 -0.98 -12.93
C PRO A 212 25.54 0.54 -12.73
N LEU A 213 25.17 1.25 -13.78
CA LEU A 213 24.88 2.69 -13.78
C LEU A 213 23.37 2.96 -13.73
N PHE A 214 22.58 2.08 -14.36
CA PHE A 214 21.12 2.11 -14.34
C PHE A 214 20.57 0.68 -14.34
N GLY A 215 19.61 0.43 -13.45
CA GLY A 215 19.19 -0.92 -13.09
C GLY A 215 20.26 -1.67 -12.29
N GLY A 216 20.12 -3.00 -12.17
CA GLY A 216 20.96 -3.84 -11.31
C GLY A 216 20.66 -3.70 -9.81
N ARG A 217 19.57 -3.01 -9.48
CA ARG A 217 19.04 -2.76 -8.14
C ARG A 217 17.53 -2.56 -8.22
N GLU A 218 16.89 -2.43 -7.07
CA GLU A 218 15.54 -1.90 -6.95
C GLU A 218 15.51 -0.42 -7.37
N VAL A 219 14.44 -0.06 -8.09
CA VAL A 219 14.16 1.30 -8.57
C VAL A 219 12.71 1.68 -8.27
N LEU A 220 12.39 2.98 -8.34
CA LEU A 220 11.08 3.54 -8.02
C LEU A 220 10.67 3.31 -6.55
N ASP A 221 11.65 3.16 -5.66
CA ASP A 221 11.50 3.03 -4.20
C ASP A 221 11.53 4.38 -3.47
N ASP A 222 11.82 5.47 -4.20
CA ASP A 222 11.79 6.84 -3.68
C ASP A 222 10.37 7.30 -3.32
N SER A 223 10.28 8.17 -2.30
CA SER A 223 9.01 8.76 -1.87
C SER A 223 8.56 9.90 -2.77
N THR A 224 7.27 9.94 -3.11
CA THR A 224 6.69 11.03 -3.90
C THR A 224 5.75 11.91 -3.07
N GLN A 225 5.63 13.18 -3.45
CA GLN A 225 4.65 14.10 -2.86
C GLN A 225 3.41 14.14 -3.74
N GLY A 226 2.25 13.92 -3.13
CA GLY A 226 0.97 13.90 -3.80
C GLY A 226 -0.14 14.49 -2.95
N ILE A 227 -1.38 14.24 -3.35
CA ILE A 227 -2.58 14.81 -2.73
C ILE A 227 -3.63 13.74 -2.45
N ARG A 228 -4.43 13.99 -1.40
CA ARG A 228 -5.62 13.21 -1.09
C ARG A 228 -6.80 14.13 -0.80
N GLY A 229 -7.97 13.70 -1.24
CA GLY A 229 -9.22 14.42 -1.03
C GLY A 229 -10.33 13.49 -0.55
N GLU A 230 -11.18 14.00 0.33
CA GLU A 230 -12.40 13.32 0.73
C GLU A 230 -13.58 14.30 0.87
N ILE A 231 -14.72 13.92 0.31
CA ILE A 231 -15.99 14.63 0.45
C ILE A 231 -17.00 13.66 1.01
N GLY A 232 -17.69 14.05 2.08
CA GLY A 232 -18.80 13.29 2.63
C GLY A 232 -20.10 14.06 2.58
N LEU A 233 -21.18 13.42 2.16
CA LEU A 233 -22.53 13.97 2.10
C LEU A 233 -23.48 13.02 2.85
N PHE A 234 -24.43 13.55 3.62
CA PHE A 234 -25.58 12.80 4.11
C PHE A 234 -26.79 13.12 3.24
N PHE A 235 -27.71 12.16 3.06
CA PHE A 235 -28.94 12.38 2.32
C PHE A 235 -30.22 12.09 3.12
N ASP A 236 -30.08 11.72 4.38
CA ASP A 236 -31.20 11.54 5.31
C ASP A 236 -31.14 12.55 6.47
N PRO A 237 -32.30 12.96 7.02
CA PRO A 237 -32.35 13.89 8.16
C PRO A 237 -31.60 13.38 9.39
N CYS A 238 -31.60 12.06 9.62
CA CYS A 238 -30.91 11.43 10.75
C CYS A 238 -29.38 11.35 10.58
N ARG A 239 -28.82 11.74 9.41
CA ARG A 239 -27.38 11.62 9.09
C ARG A 239 -26.85 10.20 9.26
N THR A 240 -27.67 9.19 8.96
CA THR A 240 -27.31 7.77 9.05
C THR A 240 -26.87 7.18 7.71
N ARG A 241 -27.18 7.85 6.60
CA ARG A 241 -26.95 7.37 5.23
C ARG A 241 -26.34 8.49 4.39
N GLY A 242 -25.32 8.14 3.63
CA GLY A 242 -24.58 9.15 2.88
C GLY A 242 -23.76 8.60 1.73
N PHE A 243 -23.12 9.52 1.03
CA PHE A 243 -22.05 9.23 0.09
C PHE A 243 -20.72 9.75 0.63
N MET A 244 -19.65 9.05 0.28
CA MET A 244 -18.27 9.43 0.52
C MET A 244 -17.52 9.28 -0.80
N ILE A 245 -16.91 10.38 -1.26
CA ILE A 245 -16.06 10.41 -2.44
C ILE A 245 -14.64 10.59 -1.96
N ARG A 246 -13.72 9.75 -2.42
CA ARG A 246 -12.30 9.76 -2.07
C ARG A 246 -11.47 9.79 -3.34
N LEU A 247 -10.42 10.60 -3.36
CA LEU A 247 -9.49 10.70 -4.47
C LEU A 247 -8.07 10.76 -3.92
N PHE A 248 -7.12 10.19 -4.66
CA PHE A 248 -5.70 10.39 -4.42
C PHE A 248 -4.94 10.42 -5.74
N ASP A 249 -3.85 11.16 -5.73
CA ASP A 249 -2.85 11.20 -6.79
C ASP A 249 -1.49 11.20 -6.11
N ALA A 250 -0.69 10.17 -6.35
CA ALA A 250 0.64 10.04 -5.75
C ALA A 250 1.71 10.81 -6.51
N SER A 251 1.35 11.52 -7.59
CA SER A 251 2.28 12.10 -8.55
C SER A 251 3.16 11.05 -9.23
N SER A 252 4.05 11.53 -10.09
CA SER A 252 4.99 10.71 -10.85
C SER A 252 6.22 10.37 -10.00
N ASN A 253 6.57 9.10 -9.94
CA ASN A 253 7.90 8.65 -9.52
C ASN A 253 8.74 8.36 -10.75
N SER A 254 9.97 8.86 -10.80
CA SER A 254 10.84 8.65 -11.97
C SER A 254 12.29 8.49 -11.58
N GLU A 255 12.97 7.54 -12.22
CA GLU A 255 14.42 7.43 -12.18
C GLU A 255 15.00 7.62 -13.56
N THR A 256 16.04 8.46 -13.65
CA THR A 256 16.69 8.76 -14.92
C THR A 256 18.20 8.52 -14.84
N TYR A 257 18.76 8.04 -15.93
CA TYR A 257 20.20 8.02 -16.15
C TYR A 257 20.49 8.64 -17.51
N ASN A 258 21.22 9.74 -17.52
CA ASN A 258 21.62 10.44 -18.73
C ASN A 258 23.14 10.54 -18.77
N SER A 259 23.73 10.17 -19.90
CA SER A 259 25.14 10.38 -20.15
C SER A 259 25.36 10.77 -21.60
N ALA A 260 26.12 11.84 -21.82
CA ALA A 260 26.50 12.35 -23.13
C ALA A 260 27.93 12.87 -23.02
N SER A 261 28.92 12.00 -23.14
CA SER A 261 30.33 12.38 -23.03
C SER A 261 31.22 11.62 -24.02
N THR A 262 32.39 12.18 -24.28
CA THR A 262 33.45 11.60 -25.13
C THR A 262 34.56 10.93 -24.31
N GLY A 263 34.35 10.72 -23.00
CA GLY A 263 35.37 10.29 -22.04
C GLY A 263 34.88 9.26 -21.03
N GLU A 264 35.57 9.19 -19.89
CA GLU A 264 35.16 8.33 -18.76
C GLU A 264 33.98 8.94 -17.99
N PRO A 265 33.07 8.11 -17.42
CA PRO A 265 33.12 6.65 -17.41
C PRO A 265 32.73 6.03 -18.76
N VAL A 266 33.33 4.89 -19.12
CA VAL A 266 32.79 4.07 -20.23
C VAL A 266 31.33 3.72 -19.97
N VAL A 267 30.50 3.73 -21.01
CA VAL A 267 29.08 3.43 -20.92
C VAL A 267 28.73 2.33 -21.91
N MET A 268 28.24 1.22 -21.37
CA MET A 268 27.93 0.00 -22.11
C MET A 268 26.47 -0.40 -21.88
N ARG A 269 25.81 -0.90 -22.93
CA ARG A 269 24.48 -1.54 -22.88
C ARG A 269 24.66 -3.06 -22.91
N PRO A 270 24.59 -3.77 -21.78
CA PRO A 270 24.72 -5.22 -21.77
C PRO A 270 23.46 -5.90 -22.32
N PHE A 271 23.64 -7.09 -22.89
CA PHE A 271 22.58 -8.00 -23.31
C PHE A 271 23.13 -9.42 -23.42
N PHE A 272 22.26 -10.42 -23.45
CA PHE A 272 22.65 -11.79 -23.74
C PHE A 272 22.34 -12.11 -25.21
N SER A 273 23.38 -12.32 -26.02
CA SER A 273 23.22 -12.69 -27.43
C SER A 273 22.78 -14.14 -27.51
N THR A 274 21.57 -14.36 -28.02
CA THR A 274 20.98 -15.71 -28.16
C THR A 274 21.47 -16.43 -29.41
N ALA A 275 21.98 -15.68 -30.39
CA ALA A 275 22.64 -16.22 -31.57
C ALA A 275 24.01 -16.79 -31.23
N ASP A 276 24.78 -16.09 -30.39
CA ASP A 276 26.13 -16.49 -29.98
C ASP A 276 26.15 -17.31 -28.68
N ASN A 277 25.01 -17.40 -28.00
CA ASN A 277 24.84 -17.99 -26.68
C ASN A 277 25.87 -17.46 -25.66
N ALA A 278 26.07 -16.15 -25.66
CA ALA A 278 27.10 -15.46 -24.87
C ALA A 278 26.62 -14.11 -24.38
N GLN A 279 27.10 -13.69 -23.20
CA GLN A 279 26.93 -12.33 -22.74
C GLN A 279 27.69 -11.38 -23.67
N SER A 280 27.05 -10.27 -24.04
CA SER A 280 27.63 -9.26 -24.91
C SER A 280 27.23 -7.86 -24.43
N THR A 281 27.86 -6.84 -25.00
CA THR A 281 27.66 -5.44 -24.67
C THR A 281 27.77 -4.59 -25.92
N ILE A 282 26.93 -3.57 -26.03
CA ILE A 282 27.08 -2.50 -27.02
C ILE A 282 27.78 -1.32 -26.35
N ALA A 283 28.91 -0.91 -26.92
CA ALA A 283 29.61 0.30 -26.48
C ALA A 283 28.84 1.54 -26.94
N ILE A 284 28.41 2.37 -25.98
CA ILE A 284 27.79 3.66 -26.26
C ILE A 284 28.84 4.77 -26.17
N GLN A 285 29.62 4.77 -25.10
CA GLN A 285 30.75 5.67 -24.88
C GLN A 285 31.96 4.84 -24.47
N TYR A 286 33.00 4.86 -25.28
CA TYR A 286 34.25 4.17 -25.00
C TYR A 286 35.44 4.95 -25.59
N PRO A 287 36.37 5.47 -24.76
CA PRO A 287 37.49 6.28 -25.23
C PRO A 287 38.27 5.62 -26.37
N GLY A 288 38.46 6.35 -27.46
CA GLY A 288 39.20 5.86 -28.63
C GLY A 288 38.48 4.81 -29.48
N SER A 289 37.25 4.41 -29.15
CA SER A 289 36.45 3.44 -29.93
C SER A 289 35.11 4.00 -30.38
N THR A 290 34.30 4.54 -29.46
CA THR A 290 32.92 4.95 -29.72
C THR A 290 32.58 6.19 -28.90
N SER A 291 31.86 7.14 -29.50
CA SER A 291 31.33 8.32 -28.80
C SER A 291 29.82 8.36 -28.94
N GLY A 292 29.10 8.72 -27.89
CA GLY A 292 27.64 8.61 -27.93
C GLY A 292 26.93 9.21 -26.73
N SER A 293 25.63 8.98 -26.68
CA SER A 293 24.78 9.36 -25.57
C SER A 293 23.78 8.26 -25.24
N ILE A 294 23.33 8.24 -23.99
CA ILE A 294 22.24 7.41 -23.52
C ILE A 294 21.33 8.21 -22.62
N ALA A 295 20.04 7.99 -22.78
CA ALA A 295 18.97 8.43 -21.90
C ALA A 295 18.15 7.20 -21.52
N ALA A 296 18.21 6.83 -20.25
CA ALA A 296 17.35 5.83 -19.65
C ALA A 296 16.38 6.55 -18.71
N ASN A 297 15.09 6.30 -18.86
CA ASN A 297 14.05 6.86 -18.00
C ASN A 297 13.04 5.77 -17.67
N ILE A 298 12.78 5.57 -16.38
CA ILE A 298 11.65 4.79 -15.90
C ILE A 298 10.72 5.70 -15.11
N THR A 299 9.42 5.56 -15.33
CA THR A 299 8.38 6.38 -14.69
C THR A 299 7.26 5.48 -14.20
N SER A 300 6.67 5.83 -13.05
CA SER A 300 5.49 5.21 -12.46
C SER A 300 4.53 6.29 -11.98
N ASP A 301 3.31 6.30 -12.51
CA ASP A 301 2.22 7.17 -12.12
C ASP A 301 1.10 6.33 -11.50
N VAL A 302 0.63 6.73 -10.31
CA VAL A 302 -0.48 6.05 -9.63
C VAL A 302 -1.49 7.05 -9.08
N TYR A 303 -2.75 6.81 -9.40
CA TYR A 303 -3.88 7.59 -8.90
C TYR A 303 -5.12 6.73 -8.81
N GLY A 304 -6.09 7.18 -8.03
CA GLY A 304 -7.32 6.42 -7.84
C GLY A 304 -8.35 7.14 -6.99
N GLY A 305 -9.45 6.45 -6.77
CA GLY A 305 -10.52 6.98 -5.97
C GLY A 305 -11.71 6.06 -5.83
N ASP A 306 -12.62 6.47 -4.96
CA ASP A 306 -13.82 5.72 -4.64
C ASP A 306 -15.05 6.63 -4.59
N VAL A 307 -16.19 6.06 -4.94
CA VAL A 307 -17.51 6.58 -4.58
C VAL A 307 -18.22 5.52 -3.75
N LEU A 308 -18.45 5.82 -2.47
CA LEU A 308 -18.93 4.88 -1.47
C LEU A 308 -20.26 5.36 -0.91
N TYR A 309 -21.28 4.51 -0.95
CA TYR A 309 -22.39 4.60 -0.03
C TYR A 309 -21.91 4.25 1.37
N ARG A 310 -22.31 5.06 2.36
CA ARG A 310 -22.05 4.80 3.77
C ARG A 310 -23.36 4.70 4.56
N LYS A 311 -23.41 3.75 5.49
CA LYS A 311 -24.55 3.56 6.40
C LYS A 311 -24.05 3.39 7.82
N THR A 312 -24.49 4.25 8.73
CA THR A 312 -24.26 4.09 10.17
C THR A 312 -25.00 2.85 10.65
N ILE A 313 -24.26 1.88 11.20
CA ILE A 313 -24.80 0.67 11.83
C ILE A 313 -25.04 0.93 13.31
N HIS A 314 -24.07 1.58 13.95
CA HIS A 314 -24.12 1.89 15.38
C HIS A 314 -23.57 3.28 15.63
N GLN A 315 -24.19 3.99 16.55
CA GLN A 315 -23.76 5.31 16.97
C GLN A 315 -23.98 5.43 18.48
N ASP A 316 -22.95 5.93 19.16
CA ASP A 316 -23.01 6.26 20.57
C ASP A 316 -22.38 7.65 20.81
N HIS A 317 -22.12 7.96 22.08
CA HIS A 317 -21.53 9.25 22.46
C HIS A 317 -20.03 9.33 22.13
N ALA A 318 -19.36 8.18 21.96
CA ALA A 318 -17.94 8.09 21.69
C ALA A 318 -17.65 8.06 20.18
N GLY A 319 -18.59 7.62 19.35
CA GLY A 319 -18.40 7.61 17.91
C GLY A 319 -19.49 6.94 17.08
N ARG A 320 -19.18 6.75 15.79
CA ARG A 320 -20.02 6.05 14.83
C ARG A 320 -19.25 4.91 14.15
N PHE A 321 -19.97 3.83 13.89
CA PHE A 321 -19.52 2.69 13.10
C PHE A 321 -20.38 2.59 11.85
N GLU A 322 -19.76 2.67 10.69
CA GLU A 322 -20.39 2.78 9.38
C GLU A 322 -19.99 1.60 8.49
N PHE A 323 -20.96 1.04 7.78
CA PHE A 323 -20.73 0.16 6.64
C PHE A 323 -20.49 0.99 5.38
N LEU A 324 -19.59 0.52 4.53
CA LEU A 324 -19.26 1.10 3.24
C LEU A 324 -19.58 0.10 2.12
N ALA A 325 -20.20 0.58 1.05
CA ALA A 325 -20.37 -0.17 -0.20
C ALA A 325 -20.31 0.78 -1.39
N GLY A 326 -19.60 0.45 -2.46
CA GLY A 326 -19.56 1.32 -3.62
C GLY A 326 -18.60 0.85 -4.69
N TYR A 327 -18.00 1.82 -5.38
CA TYR A 327 -17.12 1.59 -6.51
C TYR A 327 -15.74 2.18 -6.23
N GLN A 328 -14.71 1.41 -6.54
CA GLN A 328 -13.30 1.78 -6.44
C GLN A 328 -12.66 1.66 -7.81
N MET A 329 -11.84 2.64 -8.15
CA MET A 329 -10.95 2.60 -9.30
C MET A 329 -9.52 2.95 -8.89
N MET A 330 -8.57 2.35 -9.59
CA MET A 330 -7.16 2.69 -9.46
C MET A 330 -6.49 2.52 -10.82
N ARG A 331 -5.55 3.41 -11.14
CA ARG A 331 -4.70 3.29 -12.31
C ARG A 331 -3.25 3.32 -11.90
N LEU A 332 -2.48 2.39 -12.44
CA LEU A 332 -1.02 2.34 -12.32
C LEU A 332 -0.45 2.29 -13.73
N GLU A 333 0.27 3.33 -14.12
CA GLU A 333 0.92 3.44 -15.43
C GLU A 333 2.42 3.49 -15.21
N GLU A 334 3.14 2.54 -15.79
CA GLU A 334 4.60 2.56 -15.77
C GLU A 334 5.15 2.55 -17.19
N SER A 335 6.29 3.19 -17.39
CA SER A 335 7.01 3.15 -18.66
C SER A 335 8.52 3.15 -18.44
N LEU A 336 9.23 2.45 -19.31
CA LEU A 336 10.68 2.41 -19.40
C LEU A 336 11.07 2.77 -20.83
N SER A 337 11.88 3.81 -20.98
CA SER A 337 12.43 4.27 -22.24
C SER A 337 13.95 4.23 -22.18
N LEU A 338 14.56 3.61 -23.18
CA LEU A 338 16.00 3.49 -23.32
C LEU A 338 16.38 3.96 -24.72
N VAL A 339 16.89 5.18 -24.82
CA VAL A 339 17.36 5.78 -26.07
C VAL A 339 18.86 5.92 -26.01
N SER A 340 19.55 5.37 -27.01
CA SER A 340 21.01 5.48 -27.10
C SER A 340 21.45 5.79 -28.51
N SER A 341 22.50 6.62 -28.62
CA SER A 341 23.17 6.95 -29.87
C SER A 341 24.66 6.67 -29.72
N SER A 342 25.29 6.15 -30.77
CA SER A 342 26.71 5.82 -30.77
C SER A 342 27.31 6.04 -32.15
N THR A 343 28.48 6.66 -32.19
CA THR A 343 29.26 6.92 -33.39
C THR A 343 30.60 6.19 -33.29
N ALA A 344 30.90 5.32 -34.26
CA ALA A 344 32.16 4.61 -34.34
C ALA A 344 33.32 5.58 -34.65
N LEU A 345 34.37 5.58 -33.84
CA LEU A 345 35.57 6.41 -34.04
C LEU A 345 36.69 5.63 -34.76
N THR A 346 36.62 4.31 -34.75
CA THR A 346 37.54 3.41 -35.45
C THR A 346 36.76 2.53 -36.43
N ASN A 347 37.47 1.70 -37.22
CA ASN A 347 36.84 0.75 -38.14
C ASN A 347 36.30 -0.52 -37.46
N THR A 348 36.30 -0.56 -36.13
CA THR A 348 35.82 -1.68 -35.31
C THR A 348 34.96 -1.12 -34.16
N PRO A 349 33.72 -1.58 -33.97
CA PRO A 349 33.04 -2.71 -34.64
C PRO A 349 32.42 -2.38 -36.01
N ALA A 350 32.40 -1.11 -36.41
CA ALA A 350 31.83 -0.64 -37.69
C ALA A 350 32.77 0.39 -38.34
N PRO A 351 32.64 0.71 -39.64
CA PRO A 351 33.45 1.76 -40.28
C PRO A 351 33.42 3.08 -39.51
N THR A 352 34.56 3.77 -39.45
CA THR A 352 34.65 5.07 -38.76
C THR A 352 33.59 6.04 -39.28
N GLY A 353 32.85 6.67 -38.36
CA GLY A 353 31.75 7.59 -38.63
C GLY A 353 30.37 6.92 -38.70
N THR A 354 30.28 5.60 -38.55
CA THR A 354 28.97 4.91 -38.47
C THR A 354 28.20 5.37 -37.25
N ILE A 355 26.98 5.85 -37.47
CA ILE A 355 26.05 6.28 -36.42
C ILE A 355 25.01 5.19 -36.23
N SER A 356 24.82 4.74 -35.00
CA SER A 356 23.77 3.81 -34.60
C SER A 356 22.89 4.46 -33.54
N ILE A 357 21.58 4.43 -33.76
CA ILE A 357 20.56 4.87 -32.81
C ILE A 357 19.73 3.64 -32.45
N LEU A 358 19.52 3.43 -31.15
CA LEU A 358 18.79 2.30 -30.59
C LEU A 358 17.77 2.83 -29.59
N GLU A 359 16.52 2.42 -29.77
CA GLU A 359 15.39 2.77 -28.92
C GLU A 359 14.69 1.50 -28.45
N ASP A 360 14.48 1.39 -27.15
CA ASP A 360 13.60 0.38 -26.55
C ASP A 360 12.59 1.07 -25.66
N HIS A 361 11.31 0.75 -25.85
CA HIS A 361 10.21 1.27 -25.07
C HIS A 361 9.32 0.15 -24.56
N PHE A 362 9.13 0.13 -23.25
CA PHE A 362 8.22 -0.78 -22.55
C PHE A 362 7.23 0.08 -21.76
N ALA A 363 5.94 -0.20 -21.89
CA ALA A 363 4.90 0.47 -21.14
C ALA A 363 3.90 -0.55 -20.60
N THR A 364 3.45 -0.34 -19.37
CA THR A 364 2.44 -1.15 -18.70
C THR A 364 1.34 -0.25 -18.16
N SER A 365 0.08 -0.53 -18.49
CA SER A 365 -1.09 0.15 -17.94
C SER A 365 -1.94 -0.85 -17.18
N ASN A 366 -2.18 -0.61 -15.91
CA ASN A 366 -3.06 -1.40 -15.06
C ASN A 366 -4.26 -0.55 -14.68
N ARG A 367 -5.45 -0.97 -15.09
CA ARG A 367 -6.73 -0.30 -14.83
C ARG A 367 -7.59 -1.20 -13.96
N TYR A 368 -7.66 -0.89 -12.68
CA TYR A 368 -8.50 -1.60 -11.73
C TYR A 368 -9.87 -0.95 -11.59
N HIS A 369 -10.91 -1.78 -11.69
CA HIS A 369 -12.30 -1.39 -11.48
C HIS A 369 -12.98 -2.45 -10.62
N GLY A 370 -13.53 -2.06 -9.47
CA GLY A 370 -14.14 -3.02 -8.56
C GLY A 370 -15.22 -2.46 -7.65
N ALA A 371 -16.07 -3.38 -7.17
CA ALA A 371 -17.00 -3.10 -6.10
C ALA A 371 -16.24 -3.11 -4.76
N ALA A 372 -16.36 -2.04 -3.98
CA ALA A 372 -15.70 -1.90 -2.69
C ALA A 372 -16.69 -2.10 -1.54
N PHE A 373 -16.31 -2.92 -0.56
CA PHE A 373 -17.08 -3.14 0.66
C PHE A 373 -16.17 -3.00 1.87
N GLY A 374 -16.67 -2.37 2.93
CA GLY A 374 -15.83 -2.14 4.08
C GLY A 374 -16.56 -1.54 5.27
N PHE A 375 -15.76 -1.10 6.24
CA PHE A 375 -16.23 -0.42 7.42
C PHE A 375 -15.41 0.85 7.65
N ASN A 376 -16.07 1.83 8.23
CA ASN A 376 -15.46 3.07 8.68
C ASN A 376 -15.89 3.34 10.12
N THR A 377 -14.94 3.68 10.97
CA THR A 377 -15.18 4.05 12.36
C THR A 377 -14.70 5.46 12.56
N HIS A 378 -15.48 6.24 13.29
CA HIS A 378 -15.10 7.58 13.69
C HIS A 378 -15.37 7.77 15.17
N LEU A 379 -14.31 7.88 15.96
CA LEU A 379 -14.35 8.12 17.39
C LEU A 379 -13.94 9.55 17.69
N ARG A 380 -14.52 10.14 18.73
CA ARG A 380 -14.17 11.49 19.19
C ARG A 380 -14.11 11.56 20.70
N GLU A 381 -13.02 12.10 21.20
CA GLU A 381 -12.82 12.34 22.63
C GLU A 381 -12.20 13.73 22.84
N GLY A 382 -13.02 14.66 23.34
CA GLY A 382 -12.60 16.05 23.57
C GLY A 382 -12.15 16.76 22.29
N CYS A 383 -10.86 17.10 22.23
CA CYS A 383 -10.23 17.76 21.07
C CYS A 383 -9.64 16.78 20.05
N TRP A 384 -9.58 15.49 20.37
CA TRP A 384 -9.03 14.47 19.50
C TRP A 384 -10.14 13.72 18.76
N SER A 385 -9.88 13.35 17.51
CA SER A 385 -10.68 12.38 16.77
C SER A 385 -9.81 11.29 16.18
N LEU A 386 -10.39 10.11 16.05
CA LEU A 386 -9.75 8.96 15.42
C LEU A 386 -10.70 8.39 14.37
N GLY A 387 -10.25 8.41 13.11
CA GLY A 387 -10.88 7.73 12.00
C GLY A 387 -10.13 6.45 11.67
N ALA A 388 -10.84 5.36 11.41
CA ALA A 388 -10.27 4.11 10.92
C ALA A 388 -11.16 3.51 9.84
N MET A 389 -10.59 3.14 8.72
CA MET A 389 -11.27 2.56 7.57
C MET A 389 -10.57 1.28 7.14
N ALA A 390 -11.35 0.25 6.84
CA ALA A 390 -10.86 -0.94 6.17
C ALA A 390 -11.87 -1.34 5.08
N LYS A 391 -11.41 -1.55 3.86
CA LYS A 391 -12.25 -2.01 2.73
C LYS A 391 -11.53 -3.04 1.88
N LEU A 392 -12.34 -3.85 1.21
CA LEU A 392 -11.94 -4.79 0.18
C LEU A 392 -12.62 -4.38 -1.12
N GLY A 393 -11.82 -4.07 -2.12
CA GLY A 393 -12.26 -3.97 -3.50
C GLY A 393 -12.25 -5.35 -4.14
N LEU A 394 -13.36 -5.75 -4.76
CA LEU A 394 -13.47 -6.97 -5.55
C LEU A 394 -13.76 -6.55 -6.99
N GLY A 395 -12.86 -6.85 -7.91
CA GLY A 395 -12.93 -6.26 -9.24
C GLY A 395 -12.03 -6.90 -10.26
N ASN A 396 -12.02 -6.31 -11.44
CA ASN A 396 -11.16 -6.72 -12.54
C ASN A 396 -10.02 -5.73 -12.71
N VAL A 397 -8.80 -6.23 -12.92
CA VAL A 397 -7.67 -5.46 -13.46
C VAL A 397 -7.59 -5.76 -14.94
N ASP A 398 -7.75 -4.73 -15.74
CA ASP A 398 -7.42 -4.74 -17.15
C ASP A 398 -5.98 -4.25 -17.32
N ARG A 399 -5.14 -5.05 -17.98
CA ARG A 399 -3.71 -4.85 -18.10
C ARG A 399 -3.31 -4.82 -19.55
N GLU A 400 -2.60 -3.78 -19.92
CA GLU A 400 -2.04 -3.59 -21.25
C GLU A 400 -0.51 -3.50 -21.12
N VAL A 401 0.21 -4.32 -21.89
CA VAL A 401 1.67 -4.23 -22.02
C VAL A 401 1.99 -3.91 -23.46
N SER A 402 2.68 -2.78 -23.69
CA SER A 402 3.17 -2.37 -25.00
C SER A 402 4.68 -2.42 -25.03
N ILE A 403 5.24 -3.18 -25.98
CA ILE A 403 6.67 -3.33 -26.21
C ILE A 403 6.97 -2.87 -27.64
N ARG A 404 7.86 -1.89 -27.78
CA ARG A 404 8.25 -1.31 -29.07
C ARG A 404 9.75 -1.06 -29.11
N GLY A 405 10.37 -1.44 -30.20
CA GLY A 405 11.77 -1.15 -30.48
C GLY A 405 11.93 -0.29 -31.73
N ALA A 406 13.11 0.31 -31.87
CA ALA A 406 13.56 0.86 -33.13
C ALA A 406 15.08 0.89 -33.18
N SER A 407 15.63 0.78 -34.38
CA SER A 407 17.04 1.07 -34.62
C SER A 407 17.25 1.73 -35.97
N GLN A 408 18.28 2.57 -36.02
CA GLN A 408 18.71 3.23 -37.24
C GLN A 408 20.23 3.19 -37.30
N ILE A 409 20.78 2.66 -38.39
CA ILE A 409 22.21 2.60 -38.62
C ILE A 409 22.51 3.36 -39.91
N THR A 410 23.36 4.39 -39.81
CA THR A 410 23.85 5.18 -40.94
C THR A 410 25.34 4.94 -41.11
N VAL A 411 25.70 4.30 -42.22
CA VAL A 411 27.09 4.02 -42.58
C VAL A 411 27.59 5.14 -43.51
N PRO A 412 28.75 5.75 -43.22
CA PRO A 412 29.36 6.77 -44.07
C PRO A 412 29.69 6.22 -45.45
N GLY A 413 29.46 7.05 -46.45
CA GLY A 413 29.70 6.74 -47.85
C GLY A 413 29.41 7.98 -48.70
N ASN A 414 29.54 7.84 -50.02
CA ASN A 414 29.12 8.87 -50.96
C ASN A 414 28.18 8.26 -52.02
N PRO A 415 26.85 8.29 -51.83
CA PRO A 415 26.12 8.88 -50.70
C PRO A 415 26.15 8.00 -49.42
N PRO A 416 25.82 8.55 -48.24
CA PRO A 416 25.65 7.77 -47.02
C PRO A 416 24.50 6.78 -47.14
N SER A 417 24.65 5.60 -46.52
CA SER A 417 23.64 4.53 -46.53
C SER A 417 22.99 4.41 -45.17
N THR A 418 21.68 4.64 -45.09
CA THR A 418 20.89 4.53 -43.85
C THR A 418 19.94 3.33 -43.93
N SER A 419 19.98 2.49 -42.90
CA SER A 419 19.06 1.37 -42.69
C SER A 419 18.27 1.61 -41.41
N SER A 420 16.97 1.33 -41.44
CA SER A 420 16.08 1.39 -40.28
C SER A 420 15.42 0.04 -40.04
N SER A 421 15.19 -0.28 -38.78
CA SER A 421 14.49 -1.48 -38.34
C SER A 421 13.52 -1.12 -37.22
N THR A 422 12.41 -1.86 -37.12
CA THR A 422 11.48 -1.79 -35.99
C THR A 422 11.99 -2.57 -34.76
N ASN A 423 13.20 -3.13 -34.84
CA ASN A 423 13.83 -3.82 -33.72
C ASN A 423 14.75 -2.86 -32.96
N GLY A 424 14.57 -2.80 -31.65
CA GLY A 424 15.53 -2.25 -30.70
C GLY A 424 16.53 -3.33 -30.23
N LEU A 425 17.16 -3.10 -29.08
CA LEU A 425 18.05 -4.07 -28.45
C LEU A 425 17.27 -5.13 -27.68
N LEU A 426 16.32 -4.71 -26.85
CA LEU A 426 15.55 -5.56 -25.93
C LEU A 426 14.10 -5.73 -26.39
N ALA A 427 13.58 -4.76 -27.15
CA ALA A 427 12.28 -4.84 -27.81
C ALA A 427 12.49 -5.22 -29.28
N ARG A 428 12.14 -6.45 -29.65
CA ARG A 428 12.39 -7.03 -30.97
C ARG A 428 11.15 -7.73 -31.50
N ASN A 429 11.15 -8.11 -32.77
CA ASN A 429 10.10 -8.89 -33.44
C ASN A 429 9.62 -10.18 -32.73
N THR A 430 10.39 -10.68 -31.75
CA THR A 430 10.08 -11.87 -30.95
C THR A 430 9.26 -11.58 -29.69
N ASN A 431 9.26 -10.35 -29.19
CA ASN A 431 8.46 -9.90 -28.04
C ASN A 431 7.67 -8.61 -28.26
N GLU A 432 7.92 -7.85 -29.32
CA GLU A 432 7.22 -6.61 -29.64
C GLU A 432 5.71 -6.87 -29.83
N GLY A 433 4.90 -5.89 -29.47
CA GLY A 433 3.45 -6.00 -29.58
C GLY A 433 2.71 -5.26 -28.47
N ILE A 434 1.38 -5.34 -28.56
CA ILE A 434 0.46 -4.90 -27.52
C ILE A 434 -0.25 -6.16 -27.02
N TYR A 435 -0.18 -6.39 -25.71
CA TYR A 435 -0.74 -7.55 -25.06
C TYR A 435 -1.74 -7.11 -24.00
N GLU A 436 -2.96 -7.61 -24.11
CA GLU A 436 -4.05 -7.27 -23.20
C GLU A 436 -4.50 -8.51 -22.43
N THR A 437 -4.76 -8.34 -21.14
CA THR A 437 -5.31 -9.39 -20.28
C THR A 437 -6.20 -8.79 -19.21
N ASN A 438 -7.18 -9.57 -18.78
CA ASN A 438 -8.04 -9.20 -17.67
C ASN A 438 -7.97 -10.27 -16.59
N THR A 439 -8.02 -9.86 -15.33
CA THR A 439 -8.03 -10.80 -14.22
C THR A 439 -8.78 -10.23 -13.03
N PHE A 440 -9.59 -11.08 -12.42
CA PHE A 440 -10.23 -10.77 -11.16
C PHE A 440 -9.23 -10.71 -10.02
N VAL A 441 -9.28 -9.65 -9.22
CA VAL A 441 -8.44 -9.43 -8.04
C VAL A 441 -9.26 -8.93 -6.86
N VAL A 442 -8.68 -9.09 -5.67
CA VAL A 442 -9.18 -8.48 -4.44
C VAL A 442 -8.15 -7.48 -3.96
N SER A 443 -8.49 -6.20 -3.95
CA SER A 443 -7.62 -5.07 -3.56
C SER A 443 -8.00 -4.57 -2.15
N PRO A 444 -7.21 -4.91 -1.11
CA PRO A 444 -7.44 -4.39 0.23
C PRO A 444 -6.96 -2.94 0.36
N GLU A 445 -7.66 -2.15 1.16
CA GLU A 445 -7.24 -0.82 1.58
C GLU A 445 -7.54 -0.59 3.07
N VAL A 446 -6.56 -0.05 3.80
CA VAL A 446 -6.68 0.33 5.20
C VAL A 446 -6.21 1.78 5.38
N ALA A 447 -6.93 2.56 6.18
CA ALA A 447 -6.54 3.92 6.52
C ALA A 447 -6.85 4.24 7.99
N VAL A 448 -5.94 4.96 8.64
CA VAL A 448 -6.11 5.48 10.00
C VAL A 448 -5.81 6.96 9.99
N ASN A 449 -6.67 7.78 10.56
CA ASN A 449 -6.54 9.23 10.61
C ASN A 449 -6.68 9.70 12.05
N LEU A 450 -5.69 10.44 12.54
CA LEU A 450 -5.74 11.16 13.80
C LEU A 450 -6.04 12.63 13.51
N GLY A 451 -7.04 13.17 14.19
CA GLY A 451 -7.43 14.56 14.05
C GLY A 451 -7.32 15.33 15.36
N TYR A 452 -6.89 16.59 15.28
CA TYR A 452 -6.89 17.54 16.38
C TYR A 452 -7.74 18.77 16.05
N ARG A 453 -8.74 19.03 16.88
CA ARG A 453 -9.70 20.10 16.70
C ARG A 453 -9.10 21.48 16.99
N ILE A 454 -8.94 22.29 15.95
CA ILE A 454 -8.47 23.68 16.05
C ILE A 454 -9.66 24.60 16.43
N THR A 455 -10.78 24.46 15.72
CA THR A 455 -12.01 25.23 15.97
C THR A 455 -13.22 24.31 16.02
N ARG A 456 -14.44 24.84 16.18
CA ARG A 456 -15.64 23.99 16.27
C ARG A 456 -15.89 23.16 15.00
N GLY A 457 -15.45 23.63 13.82
CA GLY A 457 -15.64 22.95 12.53
C GLY A 457 -14.35 22.63 11.77
N LEU A 458 -13.17 23.02 12.28
CA LEU A 458 -11.88 22.78 11.63
C LEU A 458 -10.96 21.91 12.47
N GLU A 459 -10.37 20.91 11.83
CA GLU A 459 -9.51 19.89 12.41
C GLU A 459 -8.23 19.73 11.58
N ALA A 460 -7.08 19.73 12.24
CA ALA A 460 -5.82 19.29 11.61
C ALA A 460 -5.77 17.76 11.61
N THR A 461 -5.41 17.15 10.49
CA THR A 461 -5.35 15.69 10.34
C THR A 461 -3.94 15.22 10.04
N VAL A 462 -3.58 14.07 10.60
CA VAL A 462 -2.45 13.25 10.20
C VAL A 462 -2.97 11.84 9.96
N GLY A 463 -2.70 11.27 8.79
CA GLY A 463 -3.23 9.99 8.38
C GLY A 463 -2.16 9.05 7.86
N TYR A 464 -2.40 7.75 8.01
CA TYR A 464 -1.66 6.69 7.35
C TYR A 464 -2.61 5.87 6.50
N SER A 465 -2.22 5.54 5.27
CA SER A 465 -3.00 4.64 4.43
C SER A 465 -2.12 3.60 3.75
N PHE A 466 -2.71 2.45 3.48
CA PHE A 466 -2.11 1.33 2.76
C PHE A 466 -3.12 0.79 1.76
N LEU A 467 -2.68 0.61 0.52
CA LEU A 467 -3.46 0.09 -0.59
C LEU A 467 -2.60 -0.92 -1.36
N THR A 468 -3.19 -2.04 -1.76
CA THR A 468 -2.50 -3.03 -2.59
C THR A 468 -3.30 -3.34 -3.85
N LEU A 469 -2.61 -3.44 -4.98
CA LEU A 469 -3.08 -3.98 -6.24
C LEU A 469 -2.35 -5.29 -6.55
N PRO A 470 -2.99 -6.45 -6.34
CA PRO A 470 -2.42 -7.73 -6.73
C PRO A 470 -2.40 -7.90 -8.25
N LYS A 471 -1.48 -8.74 -8.72
CA LYS A 471 -1.38 -9.14 -10.15
C LYS A 471 -1.25 -7.98 -11.12
N ALA A 472 -0.56 -6.92 -10.71
CA ALA A 472 -0.18 -5.84 -11.60
C ALA A 472 0.89 -6.33 -12.60
N ALA A 473 0.80 -5.87 -13.84
CA ALA A 473 1.91 -5.93 -14.78
C ALA A 473 2.81 -4.73 -14.50
N ARG A 474 4.05 -4.97 -14.07
CA ARG A 474 5.06 -3.94 -13.85
C ARG A 474 6.11 -3.98 -14.94
N VAL A 475 6.66 -2.82 -15.30
CA VAL A 475 7.50 -2.69 -16.49
C VAL A 475 8.81 -3.49 -16.39
N GLY A 476 9.43 -3.52 -15.21
CA GLY A 476 10.65 -4.27 -14.96
C GLY A 476 10.47 -5.79 -15.05
N ASP A 477 9.30 -6.28 -14.67
CA ASP A 477 8.95 -7.70 -14.77
C ASP A 477 8.70 -8.15 -16.22
N GLN A 478 8.44 -7.22 -17.15
CA GLN A 478 8.26 -7.53 -18.57
C GLN A 478 9.57 -7.61 -19.36
N LEU A 479 10.70 -7.26 -18.73
CA LEU A 479 12.03 -7.46 -19.31
C LEU A 479 12.46 -8.91 -19.16
N ASP A 480 13.20 -9.42 -20.15
CA ASP A 480 13.88 -10.69 -19.99
C ASP A 480 14.96 -10.55 -18.89
N PRO A 481 14.95 -11.38 -17.82
CA PRO A 481 15.88 -11.23 -16.70
C PRO A 481 17.35 -11.40 -17.09
N GLN A 482 17.65 -12.10 -18.19
CA GLN A 482 19.00 -12.23 -18.72
C GLN A 482 19.33 -11.17 -19.79
N LEU A 483 18.39 -10.26 -20.06
CA LEU A 483 18.46 -9.32 -21.18
C LEU A 483 18.72 -10.05 -22.51
N ALA A 484 18.08 -11.21 -22.69
CA ALA A 484 18.21 -11.99 -23.91
C ALA A 484 17.79 -11.16 -25.14
N SER A 485 18.59 -11.24 -26.21
CA SER A 485 18.36 -10.56 -27.48
C SER A 485 18.77 -11.43 -28.65
N ASN A 486 17.90 -11.57 -29.65
CA ASN A 486 18.21 -12.24 -30.91
C ASN A 486 18.51 -11.23 -32.00
N LEU A 487 19.80 -10.90 -32.18
CA LEU A 487 20.25 -9.93 -33.17
C LEU A 487 20.12 -10.44 -34.63
N GLY A 488 19.83 -11.72 -34.86
CA GLY A 488 19.73 -12.32 -36.18
C GLY A 488 18.54 -11.80 -36.99
N ASN A 489 18.75 -11.59 -38.30
CA ASN A 489 17.70 -11.30 -39.26
C ASN A 489 17.94 -12.08 -40.57
N PRO A 490 17.22 -13.20 -40.83
CA PRO A 490 16.16 -13.78 -40.01
C PRO A 490 16.68 -14.30 -38.65
N PRO A 491 15.81 -14.47 -37.64
CA PRO A 491 16.22 -14.94 -36.32
C PRO A 491 16.99 -16.27 -36.40
N SER A 492 18.17 -16.33 -35.78
CA SER A 492 18.99 -17.53 -35.67
C SER A 492 19.16 -17.92 -34.20
N GLY A 493 19.24 -19.20 -33.88
CA GLY A 493 19.29 -19.66 -32.49
C GLY A 493 17.94 -19.56 -31.76
N ALA A 494 17.96 -19.32 -30.45
CA ALA A 494 16.73 -19.24 -29.65
C ALA A 494 15.95 -17.94 -29.96
N ALA A 495 14.64 -18.05 -30.18
CA ALA A 495 13.74 -16.90 -30.38
C ALA A 495 13.39 -16.23 -29.04
N THR A 496 14.41 -15.72 -28.35
CA THR A 496 14.28 -14.95 -27.11
C THR A 496 14.86 -13.55 -27.32
N PRO A 497 14.24 -12.50 -26.77
CA PRO A 497 13.20 -12.52 -25.74
C PRO A 497 11.84 -12.87 -26.35
N ARG A 498 11.00 -13.58 -25.59
CA ARG A 498 9.60 -13.81 -25.96
C ARG A 498 8.73 -13.13 -24.93
N PHE A 499 7.60 -12.56 -25.36
CA PHE A 499 6.66 -12.01 -24.39
C PHE A 499 6.15 -13.13 -23.48
N ASN A 500 6.32 -12.93 -22.18
CA ASN A 500 5.73 -13.74 -21.14
C ASN A 500 5.25 -12.79 -20.06
N LEU A 501 3.94 -12.68 -19.91
CA LEU A 501 3.33 -11.84 -18.90
C LEU A 501 3.75 -12.32 -17.51
N VAL A 502 4.45 -11.46 -16.79
CA VAL A 502 4.77 -11.65 -15.37
C VAL A 502 3.93 -10.69 -14.54
N GLU A 503 3.33 -11.24 -13.49
CA GLU A 503 2.43 -10.55 -12.57
C GLU A 503 3.11 -10.40 -11.22
N SER A 504 3.10 -9.18 -10.67
CA SER A 504 3.59 -8.88 -9.33
C SER A 504 2.54 -8.13 -8.51
N ASN A 505 2.74 -8.07 -7.19
CA ASN A 505 1.89 -7.28 -6.32
C ASN A 505 2.48 -5.88 -6.21
N TYR A 506 1.63 -4.87 -6.32
CA TYR A 506 1.99 -3.48 -6.13
C TYR A 506 1.33 -2.97 -4.84
N SER A 507 2.13 -2.40 -3.93
CA SER A 507 1.60 -1.75 -2.74
C SER A 507 1.98 -0.27 -2.71
N LEU A 508 1.09 0.51 -2.09
CA LEU A 508 1.23 1.95 -1.92
C LEU A 508 0.89 2.31 -0.48
N HIS A 509 1.87 2.88 0.21
CA HIS A 509 1.70 3.43 1.54
C HIS A 509 1.72 4.96 1.47
N SER A 510 1.01 5.64 2.36
CA SER A 510 1.06 7.10 2.42
C SER A 510 0.97 7.63 3.84
N LEU A 511 1.72 8.68 4.13
CA LEU A 511 1.55 9.53 5.31
C LEU A 511 0.96 10.86 4.85
N SER A 512 -0.26 11.16 5.29
CA SER A 512 -0.99 12.36 4.92
C SER A 512 -1.04 13.37 6.06
N TYR A 513 -1.07 14.65 5.72
CA TYR A 513 -1.25 15.76 6.63
C TYR A 513 -2.12 16.83 5.97
N GLY A 514 -3.11 17.34 6.70
CA GLY A 514 -4.05 18.26 6.10
C GLY A 514 -5.05 18.86 7.06
N LEU A 515 -6.13 19.36 6.47
CA LEU A 515 -7.23 19.97 7.18
C LEU A 515 -8.52 19.27 6.81
N GLN A 516 -9.35 19.05 7.84
CA GLN A 516 -10.70 18.55 7.71
C GLN A 516 -11.68 19.60 8.23
N TYR A 517 -12.63 19.97 7.39
CA TYR A 517 -13.79 20.75 7.77
C TYR A 517 -14.99 19.83 8.02
N ARG A 518 -15.70 20.04 9.12
CA ARG A 518 -16.91 19.29 9.51
C ARG A 518 -18.05 20.24 9.83
N TYR A 519 -19.25 19.89 9.37
CA TYR A 519 -20.47 20.70 9.51
C TYR A 519 -21.46 20.17 10.55
#